data_AF-A0A9D5KFF3-F1
#
_entry.id   AF-A0A9D5KFF3-F1
#
_cell.length_a   1.000
_cell.length_b   1.000
_cell.length_c   1.000
_cell.angle_alpha   90.00
_cell.angle_beta   90.00
_cell.angle_gamma   90.00
#
_symmetry.space_group_name_H-M   'P 1'
#
loop_
_entity.id
_entity.type
_entity.pdbx_description
1 polymer ?
#
loop_
_entity_poly.entity_id
_entity_poly.type
_entity_poly.pdbx_seq_one_letter_code
_entity_poly.pdbx_strand_id
1 'polypeptide(L)'
;MKKTVTIAAAILAATIVAAVLYRSDFWRIDRCLDDGGKWNYELRRCEGCPNCSPEIDTSVAVAKSVPQPAVVIRKGACPFECCQYGAWVARSTIEVLAEPAGSVIDTLLPGDTVVTRTGEVYVTPSLFVLAREVDGANPGDTIHLLDYVGEGFFNAAHAGVDLGQVNLGFSPYGPDGERVHKSGELLTKMQSAWWVE
;
A
#
# COMPACT_ATOMS: atom_id res chain seq x y z
N MET A 1 -21.31 53.63 -14.08
CA MET A 1 -21.45 52.99 -12.75
C MET A 1 -21.32 51.47 -12.74
N LYS A 2 -21.87 50.70 -13.70
CA LYS A 2 -21.76 49.21 -13.66
C LYS A 2 -20.32 48.68 -13.79
N LYS A 3 -19.49 49.25 -14.67
CA LYS A 3 -18.10 48.78 -14.90
C LYS A 3 -17.15 48.97 -13.71
N THR A 4 -17.34 50.03 -12.92
CA THR A 4 -16.49 50.32 -11.75
C THR A 4 -16.76 49.38 -10.58
N VAL A 5 -18.00 48.91 -10.41
CA VAL A 5 -18.37 47.94 -9.37
C VAL A 5 -17.78 46.56 -9.67
N THR A 6 -17.73 46.15 -10.95
CA THR A 6 -17.16 44.86 -11.36
C THR A 6 -15.64 44.79 -11.14
N ILE A 7 -14.92 45.89 -11.40
CA ILE A 7 -13.46 45.94 -11.19
C ILE A 7 -13.12 45.88 -9.69
N ALA A 8 -13.85 46.63 -8.85
CA ALA A 8 -13.63 46.63 -7.41
C ALA A 8 -13.88 45.24 -6.78
N ALA A 9 -14.93 44.53 -7.22
CA ALA A 9 -15.24 43.18 -6.76
C ALA A 9 -14.14 42.17 -7.16
N ALA A 10 -13.61 42.26 -8.37
CA ALA A 10 -12.53 41.39 -8.84
C ALA A 10 -11.22 41.60 -8.05
N ILE A 11 -10.87 42.86 -7.75
CA ILE A 11 -9.69 43.18 -6.93
C ILE A 11 -9.86 42.61 -5.52
N LEU A 12 -11.04 42.82 -4.90
CA LEU A 12 -11.33 42.30 -3.57
C LEU A 12 -11.22 40.78 -3.50
N ALA A 13 -11.81 40.07 -4.48
CA ALA A 13 -11.71 38.61 -4.56
C ALA A 13 -10.26 38.14 -4.71
N ALA A 14 -9.46 38.78 -5.56
CA ALA A 14 -8.04 38.45 -5.73
C ALA A 14 -7.24 38.68 -4.44
N THR A 15 -7.50 39.77 -3.70
CA THR A 15 -6.84 40.03 -2.41
C THR A 15 -7.23 39.01 -1.34
N ILE A 16 -8.50 38.58 -1.30
CA ILE A 16 -8.95 37.55 -0.35
C ILE A 16 -8.26 36.22 -0.67
N VAL A 17 -8.21 35.82 -1.94
CA VAL A 17 -7.53 34.59 -2.36
C VAL A 17 -6.04 34.65 -2.01
N ALA A 18 -5.37 35.76 -2.32
CA ALA A 18 -3.96 35.94 -1.96
C ALA A 18 -3.72 35.87 -0.44
N ALA A 19 -4.59 36.50 0.36
CA ALA A 19 -4.49 36.45 1.82
C ALA A 19 -4.72 35.04 2.39
N VAL A 20 -5.65 34.28 1.82
CA VAL A 20 -5.91 32.88 2.21
C VAL A 20 -4.72 31.99 1.86
N LEU A 21 -4.18 32.12 0.64
CA LEU A 21 -2.99 31.36 0.23
C LEU A 21 -1.78 31.69 1.10
N TYR A 22 -1.52 32.97 1.35
CA TYR A 22 -0.40 33.40 2.20
C TYR A 22 -0.55 32.90 3.64
N ARG A 23 -1.77 32.93 4.19
CA ARG A 23 -2.05 32.35 5.51
C ARG A 23 -1.77 30.85 5.53
N SER A 24 -2.12 30.12 4.48
CA SER A 24 -1.89 28.67 4.42
C SER A 24 -0.41 28.30 4.41
N ASP A 25 0.42 29.05 3.68
CA ASP A 25 1.87 28.85 3.67
C ASP A 25 2.51 29.16 5.00
N PHE A 26 2.06 30.24 5.66
CA PHE A 26 2.57 30.64 6.96
C PHE A 26 2.43 29.51 7.99
N TRP A 27 1.25 28.90 8.12
CA TRP A 27 1.03 27.80 9.07
C TRP A 27 1.84 26.54 8.73
N ARG A 28 2.11 26.28 7.45
CA ARG A 28 2.94 25.13 7.02
C ARG A 28 4.42 25.34 7.36
N ILE A 29 4.92 26.56 7.18
CA ILE A 29 6.28 26.94 7.53
C ILE A 29 6.47 26.90 9.04
N ASP A 30 5.55 27.50 9.79
CA ASP A 30 5.56 27.58 11.26
C ASP A 30 5.62 26.18 11.88
N ARG A 31 4.69 25.30 11.50
CA ARG A 31 4.66 23.90 11.94
C ARG A 31 5.97 23.16 11.64
N CYS A 32 6.51 23.32 10.42
CA CYS A 32 7.77 22.69 10.04
C CYS A 32 8.93 23.09 10.96
N LEU A 33 8.98 24.37 11.34
CA LEU A 33 10.03 24.89 12.23
C LEU A 33 9.81 24.43 13.67
N ASP A 34 8.57 24.38 14.15
CA ASP A 34 8.21 23.88 15.47
C ASP A 34 8.55 22.39 15.66
N ASP A 35 8.38 21.59 14.60
CA ASP A 35 8.71 20.16 14.59
C ASP A 35 10.22 19.87 14.40
N GLY A 36 11.06 20.91 14.44
CA GLY A 36 12.51 20.80 14.31
C GLY A 36 13.00 20.55 12.87
N GLY A 37 12.14 20.77 11.88
CA GLY A 37 12.48 20.70 10.46
C GLY A 37 13.10 21.98 9.90
N LYS A 38 13.52 21.91 8.64
CA LYS A 38 14.00 23.04 7.86
C LYS A 38 13.13 23.23 6.63
N TRP A 39 12.52 24.40 6.49
CA TRP A 39 11.70 24.71 5.32
C TRP A 39 12.56 25.00 4.08
N ASN A 40 12.26 24.33 2.97
CA ASN A 40 12.84 24.58 1.66
C ASN A 40 11.88 25.49 0.86
N TYR A 41 12.28 26.75 0.67
CA TYR A 41 11.45 27.77 -0.01
C TYR A 41 11.33 27.54 -1.52
N GLU A 42 12.32 26.92 -2.15
CA GLU A 42 12.31 26.62 -3.59
C GLU A 42 11.33 25.48 -3.89
N LEU A 43 11.37 24.42 -3.06
CA LEU A 43 10.51 23.24 -3.21
C LEU A 43 9.18 23.35 -2.46
N ARG A 44 9.00 24.40 -1.64
CA ARG A 44 7.84 24.62 -0.76
C ARG A 44 7.47 23.38 0.08
N ARG A 45 8.48 22.77 0.71
CA ARG A 45 8.35 21.56 1.56
C ARG A 45 9.26 21.62 2.79
N CYS A 46 8.92 20.83 3.83
CA CYS A 46 9.75 20.65 5.02
C CYS A 46 10.79 19.54 4.82
N GLU A 47 12.01 19.71 5.32
CA GLU A 47 13.11 18.73 5.24
C GLU A 47 13.69 18.45 6.63
N GLY A 48 14.18 17.23 6.86
CA GLY A 48 14.98 16.89 8.05
C GLY A 48 14.22 16.75 9.37
N CYS A 49 12.90 16.66 9.35
CA CYS A 49 12.09 16.50 10.54
C CYS A 49 11.78 15.00 10.79
N PRO A 50 12.06 14.45 12.01
CA PRO A 50 11.91 13.02 12.32
C PRO A 50 10.48 12.48 12.17
N ASN A 51 9.48 13.35 12.33
CA ASN A 51 8.06 13.00 12.29
C ASN A 51 7.29 13.70 11.16
N CYS A 52 8.00 14.39 10.26
CA CYS A 52 7.37 15.00 9.09
C CYS A 52 7.24 13.94 8.01
N SER A 53 6.39 12.94 8.28
CA SER A 53 5.70 12.26 7.20
C SER A 53 5.01 13.35 6.39
N PRO A 54 5.09 13.35 5.04
CA PRO A 54 4.30 14.28 4.27
C PRO A 54 2.85 14.11 4.72
N GLU A 55 2.26 15.15 5.31
CA GLU A 55 0.80 15.26 5.36
C GLU A 55 0.40 15.23 3.88
N ILE A 56 0.08 14.04 3.38
CA ILE A 56 -0.56 13.87 2.09
C ILE A 56 -1.79 14.73 2.21
N ASP A 57 -1.81 15.80 1.43
CA ASP A 57 -2.92 16.71 1.33
C ASP A 57 -4.17 15.87 1.03
N THR A 58 -5.00 15.64 2.04
CA THR A 58 -6.24 14.86 1.91
C THR A 58 -7.26 15.54 0.99
N SER A 59 -6.92 16.69 0.38
CA SER A 59 -7.66 17.28 -0.73
C SER A 59 -7.28 16.72 -2.11
N VAL A 60 -6.41 15.70 -2.20
CA VAL A 60 -6.39 14.82 -3.37
C VAL A 60 -7.81 14.32 -3.58
N ALA A 61 -8.45 14.84 -4.62
CA ALA A 61 -9.74 14.40 -5.12
C ALA A 61 -9.79 12.89 -4.95
N VAL A 62 -10.75 12.41 -4.16
CA VAL A 62 -11.02 10.98 -3.91
C VAL A 62 -10.73 10.26 -5.22
N ALA A 63 -9.54 9.66 -5.32
CA ALA A 63 -9.15 8.95 -6.52
C ALA A 63 -10.25 7.92 -6.67
N LYS A 64 -10.97 7.97 -7.81
CA LYS A 64 -12.04 7.02 -8.15
C LYS A 64 -11.65 5.68 -7.55
N SER A 65 -12.43 5.20 -6.58
CA SER A 65 -12.13 4.00 -5.80
C SER A 65 -11.52 2.97 -6.74
N VAL A 66 -10.20 2.78 -6.64
CA VAL A 66 -9.53 1.86 -7.55
C VAL A 66 -10.16 0.50 -7.23
N PRO A 67 -10.84 -0.16 -8.18
CA PRO A 67 -11.52 -1.40 -7.89
C PRO A 67 -10.48 -2.38 -7.36
N GLN A 68 -10.64 -2.83 -6.11
CA GLN A 68 -9.74 -3.84 -5.60
C GLN A 68 -9.88 -5.08 -6.49
N PRO A 69 -8.77 -5.65 -6.98
CA PRO A 69 -8.84 -6.86 -7.76
C PRO A 69 -9.40 -7.96 -6.86
N ALA A 70 -10.12 -8.89 -7.49
CA ALA A 70 -10.55 -10.12 -6.82
C ALA A 70 -9.34 -10.84 -6.22
N VAL A 71 -9.59 -11.75 -5.26
CA VAL A 71 -8.56 -12.61 -4.68
C VAL A 71 -7.70 -13.23 -5.79
N VAL A 72 -6.39 -13.04 -5.68
CA VAL A 72 -5.40 -13.55 -6.60
C VAL A 72 -4.95 -14.91 -6.12
N ILE A 73 -5.07 -15.93 -6.96
CA ILE A 73 -4.67 -17.30 -6.63
C ILE A 73 -3.35 -17.62 -7.35
N ARG A 74 -2.32 -18.00 -6.61
CA ARG A 74 -1.06 -18.51 -7.15
C ARG A 74 -0.96 -20.01 -6.88
N LYS A 75 -0.99 -20.80 -7.94
CA LYS A 75 -0.88 -22.26 -7.88
C LYS A 75 0.58 -22.69 -7.89
N GLY A 76 0.86 -23.82 -7.26
CA GLY A 76 2.22 -24.34 -7.09
C GLY A 76 3.08 -23.52 -6.13
N ALA A 77 2.46 -22.69 -5.30
CA ALA A 77 3.15 -21.79 -4.39
C ALA A 77 3.60 -22.53 -3.12
N CYS A 78 4.86 -22.33 -2.71
CA CYS A 78 5.42 -22.96 -1.53
C CYS A 78 5.25 -22.06 -0.29
N PRO A 79 4.58 -22.52 0.80
CA PRO A 79 4.18 -21.68 1.94
C PRO A 79 5.26 -21.01 2.79
N PHE A 80 6.55 -21.27 2.54
CA PHE A 80 7.65 -20.68 3.30
C PHE A 80 8.96 -20.73 2.51
N GLU A 81 9.95 -19.94 2.92
CA GLU A 81 11.30 -20.06 2.40
C GLU A 81 11.82 -21.49 2.60
N CYS A 82 12.46 -22.02 1.56
CA CYS A 82 12.97 -23.39 1.53
C CYS A 82 11.91 -24.49 1.79
N CYS A 83 10.65 -24.18 1.50
CA CYS A 83 9.55 -25.13 1.64
C CYS A 83 9.75 -26.40 0.82
N GLN A 84 9.28 -27.52 1.36
CA GLN A 84 9.25 -28.82 0.70
C GLN A 84 7.89 -29.47 0.90
N TYR A 85 7.28 -29.90 -0.20
CA TYR A 85 6.15 -30.81 -0.15
C TYR A 85 6.61 -32.21 0.27
N GLY A 86 5.74 -32.95 0.95
CA GLY A 86 5.97 -34.34 1.31
C GLY A 86 5.28 -34.68 2.61
N ALA A 87 5.89 -35.55 3.41
CA ALA A 87 5.34 -35.97 4.70
C ALA A 87 5.48 -34.84 5.74
N TRP A 88 4.35 -34.33 6.21
CA TRP A 88 4.26 -33.33 7.28
C TRP A 88 3.58 -33.96 8.49
N VAL A 89 4.00 -33.57 9.69
CA VAL A 89 3.44 -34.05 10.94
C VAL A 89 2.65 -32.92 11.60
N ALA A 90 1.37 -33.17 11.89
CA ALA A 90 0.52 -32.23 12.62
C ALA A 90 1.07 -32.02 14.04
N ARG A 91 1.33 -30.77 14.42
CA ARG A 91 1.84 -30.42 15.75
C ARG A 91 0.74 -30.06 16.76
N SER A 92 -0.46 -29.82 16.25
CA SER A 92 -1.67 -29.50 16.99
C SER A 92 -2.85 -30.17 16.31
N THR A 93 -4.03 -30.10 16.92
CA THR A 93 -5.27 -30.45 16.23
C THR A 93 -5.50 -29.48 15.07
N ILE A 94 -5.79 -29.99 13.88
CA ILE A 94 -6.02 -29.22 12.65
C ILE A 94 -7.26 -29.77 11.95
N GLU A 95 -8.22 -28.91 11.61
CA GLU A 95 -9.34 -29.28 10.75
C GLU A 95 -8.89 -29.37 9.30
N VAL A 96 -9.26 -30.46 8.62
CA VAL A 96 -9.01 -30.64 7.19
C VAL A 96 -10.27 -30.26 6.44
N LEU A 97 -10.16 -29.32 5.50
CA LEU A 97 -11.28 -28.88 4.68
C LEU A 97 -11.30 -29.65 3.35
N ALA A 98 -12.47 -29.73 2.70
CA ALA A 98 -12.59 -30.31 1.36
C ALA A 98 -11.94 -29.46 0.27
N GLU A 99 -11.95 -28.14 0.47
CA GLU A 99 -11.47 -27.12 -0.44
C GLU A 99 -11.21 -25.83 0.35
N PRO A 100 -10.52 -24.83 -0.22
CA PRO A 100 -10.32 -23.53 0.43
C PRO A 100 -11.64 -22.90 0.87
N ALA A 101 -11.75 -22.61 2.17
CA ALA A 101 -12.98 -22.11 2.82
C ALA A 101 -14.21 -23.05 2.70
N GLY A 102 -13.99 -24.34 2.41
CA GLY A 102 -15.03 -25.37 2.34
C GLY A 102 -15.39 -25.96 3.71
N SER A 103 -16.18 -27.04 3.69
CA SER A 103 -16.58 -27.77 4.90
C SER A 103 -15.46 -28.66 5.43
N VAL A 104 -15.43 -28.85 6.76
CA VAL A 104 -14.54 -29.80 7.44
C VAL A 104 -14.88 -31.23 7.03
N ILE A 105 -13.90 -31.99 6.57
CA ILE A 105 -14.04 -33.40 6.16
C ILE A 105 -13.25 -34.35 7.04
N ASP A 106 -12.26 -33.84 7.78
CA ASP A 106 -11.45 -34.64 8.70
C ASP A 106 -10.82 -33.75 9.79
N THR A 107 -10.18 -34.37 10.77
CA THR A 107 -9.42 -33.68 11.81
C THR A 107 -8.14 -34.44 12.08
N LEU A 108 -7.00 -33.77 11.86
CA LEU A 108 -5.69 -34.28 12.21
C LEU A 108 -5.43 -34.00 13.69
N LEU A 109 -4.91 -35.00 14.39
CA LEU A 109 -4.45 -34.89 15.77
C LEU A 109 -2.93 -34.67 15.82
N PRO A 110 -2.40 -34.16 16.94
CA PRO A 110 -0.95 -34.05 17.11
C PRO A 110 -0.25 -35.41 16.91
N GLY A 111 0.71 -35.45 16.00
CA GLY A 111 1.45 -36.67 15.62
C GLY A 111 0.97 -37.33 14.33
N ASP A 112 -0.23 -36.99 13.84
CA ASP A 112 -0.70 -37.50 12.55
C ASP A 112 0.17 -36.99 11.40
N THR A 113 0.31 -37.83 10.37
CA THR A 113 1.11 -37.50 9.18
C THR A 113 0.21 -37.31 7.97
N VAL A 114 0.46 -36.25 7.21
CA VAL A 114 -0.17 -35.97 5.91
C VAL A 114 0.92 -35.93 4.84
N VAL A 115 0.58 -36.25 3.60
CA VAL A 115 1.51 -36.08 2.48
C VAL A 115 0.98 -34.97 1.58
N THR A 116 1.59 -33.79 1.66
CA THR A 116 1.29 -32.67 0.76
C THR A 116 1.99 -32.87 -0.58
N ARG A 117 1.32 -32.55 -1.67
CA ARG A 117 1.79 -32.65 -3.06
C ARG A 117 1.98 -31.29 -3.70
N THR A 118 1.11 -30.33 -3.39
CA THR A 118 1.13 -28.99 -3.97
C THR A 118 0.58 -27.96 -2.98
N GLY A 119 0.63 -26.70 -3.36
CA GLY A 119 0.11 -25.59 -2.59
C GLY A 119 -0.44 -24.48 -3.47
N GLU A 120 -1.36 -23.73 -2.90
CA GLU A 120 -1.90 -22.50 -3.48
C GLU A 120 -1.83 -21.38 -2.42
N VAL A 121 -1.60 -20.15 -2.87
CA VAL A 121 -1.79 -18.97 -2.02
C VAL A 121 -2.88 -18.08 -2.59
N TYR A 122 -3.83 -17.76 -1.73
CA TYR A 122 -4.96 -16.88 -1.97
C TYR A 122 -4.58 -15.51 -1.39
N VAL A 123 -4.33 -14.53 -2.25
CA VAL A 123 -3.91 -13.19 -1.85
C VAL A 123 -5.03 -12.20 -2.09
N THR A 124 -5.40 -11.45 -1.06
CA THR A 124 -6.21 -10.25 -1.23
C THR A 124 -5.25 -9.11 -1.57
N PRO A 125 -5.32 -8.55 -2.80
CA PRO A 125 -4.36 -7.54 -3.23
C PRO A 125 -4.39 -6.31 -2.34
N SER A 126 -3.23 -5.68 -2.22
CA SER A 126 -3.10 -4.45 -1.44
C SER A 126 -2.99 -3.23 -2.35
N LEU A 127 -3.49 -2.08 -1.89
CA LEU A 127 -3.21 -0.78 -2.49
C LEU A 127 -1.92 -0.19 -1.92
N PHE A 128 -1.11 0.41 -2.80
CA PHE A 128 0.17 1.02 -2.46
C PHE A 128 0.36 2.32 -3.24
N VAL A 129 0.64 3.42 -2.54
CA VAL A 129 0.96 4.72 -3.14
C VAL A 129 2.46 4.82 -3.34
N LEU A 130 2.91 5.01 -4.57
CA LEU A 130 4.33 5.08 -4.90
C LEU A 130 4.95 6.40 -4.41
N ALA A 131 6.13 6.31 -3.77
CA ALA A 131 6.97 7.48 -3.49
C ALA A 131 8.08 7.69 -4.53
N ARG A 132 8.22 6.75 -5.48
CA ARG A 132 9.21 6.78 -6.56
C ARG A 132 8.66 6.15 -7.83
N GLU A 133 9.30 6.45 -8.96
CA GLU A 133 8.97 5.84 -10.24
C GLU A 133 9.31 4.34 -10.26
N VAL A 134 8.46 3.59 -10.95
CA VAL A 134 8.66 2.21 -11.39
C VAL A 134 8.22 2.12 -12.85
N ASP A 135 8.65 1.09 -13.59
CA ASP A 135 8.21 0.96 -14.98
C ASP A 135 6.68 0.91 -15.06
N GLY A 136 6.08 1.79 -15.86
CA GLY A 136 4.62 1.93 -16.00
C GLY A 136 3.86 2.67 -14.89
N ALA A 137 4.52 3.25 -13.88
CA ALA A 137 3.85 4.07 -12.85
C ALA A 137 4.77 5.14 -12.22
N ASN A 138 4.20 6.29 -11.89
CA ASN A 138 4.92 7.47 -11.39
C ASN A 138 4.81 7.62 -9.86
N PRO A 139 5.67 8.44 -9.23
CA PRO A 139 5.45 8.87 -7.86
C PRO A 139 4.05 9.50 -7.69
N GLY A 140 3.35 9.11 -6.63
CA GLY A 140 1.97 9.53 -6.34
C GLY A 140 0.89 8.60 -6.91
N ASP A 141 1.23 7.74 -7.87
CA ASP A 141 0.28 6.76 -8.41
C ASP A 141 -0.03 5.68 -7.37
N THR A 142 -1.26 5.17 -7.41
CA THR A 142 -1.68 4.02 -6.59
C THR A 142 -1.65 2.75 -7.43
N ILE A 143 -0.87 1.78 -7.00
CA ILE A 143 -0.76 0.46 -7.64
C ILE A 143 -1.39 -0.62 -6.76
N HIS A 144 -1.77 -1.73 -7.39
CA HIS A 144 -2.14 -2.96 -6.70
C HIS A 144 -0.91 -3.84 -6.54
N LEU A 145 -0.65 -4.29 -5.32
CA LEU A 145 0.29 -5.36 -5.01
C LEU A 145 -0.51 -6.67 -5.02
N LEU A 146 -0.29 -7.50 -6.03
CA LEU A 146 -1.07 -8.70 -6.30
C LEU A 146 -0.64 -9.89 -5.44
N ASP A 147 0.67 -10.04 -5.23
CA ASP A 147 1.29 -11.02 -4.33
C ASP A 147 2.73 -10.61 -4.02
N TYR A 148 3.23 -11.09 -2.89
CA TYR A 148 4.61 -10.91 -2.46
C TYR A 148 5.45 -12.10 -2.92
N VAL A 149 6.51 -11.82 -3.69
CA VAL A 149 7.39 -12.86 -4.25
C VAL A 149 8.56 -13.18 -3.32
N GLY A 150 8.93 -12.25 -2.44
CA GLY A 150 10.10 -12.38 -1.55
C GLY A 150 11.08 -11.23 -1.75
N GLU A 151 11.93 -10.98 -0.75
CA GLU A 151 13.07 -10.03 -0.81
C GLU A 151 12.72 -8.59 -1.27
N GLY A 152 11.46 -8.18 -1.08
CA GLY A 152 11.01 -6.85 -1.49
C GLY A 152 10.36 -6.80 -2.86
N PHE A 153 10.25 -7.93 -3.56
CA PHE A 153 9.60 -8.03 -4.85
C PHE A 153 8.13 -8.39 -4.73
N PHE A 154 7.31 -7.77 -5.59
CA PHE A 154 5.87 -7.97 -5.68
C PHE A 154 5.49 -8.09 -7.15
N ASN A 155 4.48 -8.89 -7.48
CA ASN A 155 3.79 -8.68 -8.75
C ASN A 155 2.79 -7.53 -8.56
N ALA A 156 2.73 -6.62 -9.51
CA ALA A 156 1.93 -5.40 -9.37
C ALA A 156 1.13 -5.07 -10.62
N ALA A 157 0.07 -4.29 -10.44
CA ALA A 157 -0.72 -3.73 -11.54
C ALA A 157 -1.07 -2.27 -11.29
N HIS A 158 -1.07 -1.46 -12.34
CA HIS A 158 -1.45 -0.04 -12.28
C HIS A 158 -2.54 0.23 -13.31
N ALA A 159 -3.66 0.83 -12.87
CA ALA A 159 -4.81 1.13 -13.73
C ALA A 159 -5.31 -0.07 -14.57
N GLY A 160 -5.20 -1.29 -14.02
CA GLY A 160 -5.58 -2.54 -14.70
C GLY A 160 -4.53 -3.12 -15.66
N VAL A 161 -3.38 -2.45 -15.82
CA VAL A 161 -2.24 -2.94 -16.59
C VAL A 161 -1.27 -3.67 -15.67
N ASP A 162 -0.87 -4.88 -16.06
CA ASP A 162 0.15 -5.65 -15.36
C ASP A 162 1.51 -4.94 -15.50
N LEU A 163 2.15 -4.65 -14.36
CA LEU A 163 3.49 -4.07 -14.28
C LEU A 163 4.56 -5.16 -14.20
N GLY A 164 4.17 -6.44 -14.09
CA GLY A 164 5.06 -7.53 -13.78
C GLY A 164 5.62 -7.42 -12.37
N GLN A 165 6.87 -7.84 -12.19
CA GLN A 165 7.53 -7.82 -10.90
C GLN A 165 8.19 -6.47 -10.62
N VAL A 166 7.79 -5.84 -9.52
CA VAL A 166 8.36 -4.59 -9.01
C VAL A 166 9.12 -4.84 -7.72
N ASN A 167 10.34 -4.31 -7.61
CA ASN A 167 11.07 -4.27 -6.35
C ASN A 167 10.64 -3.03 -5.58
N LEU A 168 10.06 -3.19 -4.39
CA LEU A 168 9.75 -2.10 -3.46
C LEU A 168 10.64 -2.11 -2.21
N GLY A 169 11.45 -3.15 -2.02
CA GLY A 169 12.50 -3.22 -1.00
C GLY A 169 11.99 -3.42 0.43
N PHE A 170 10.75 -3.87 0.62
CA PHE A 170 10.17 -4.17 1.93
C PHE A 170 9.35 -5.46 1.90
N SER A 171 9.18 -6.10 3.06
CA SER A 171 8.27 -7.24 3.22
C SER A 171 6.96 -6.78 3.87
N PRO A 172 5.78 -7.18 3.36
CA PRO A 172 4.51 -6.86 4.01
C PRO A 172 4.31 -7.66 5.31
N TYR A 173 5.19 -8.64 5.60
CA TYR A 173 5.16 -9.52 6.76
C TYR A 173 6.36 -9.33 7.70
N GLY A 174 7.25 -8.36 7.41
CA GLY A 174 8.42 -8.08 8.22
C GLY A 174 8.10 -7.41 9.56
N PRO A 175 9.08 -7.31 10.48
CA PRO A 175 8.96 -6.51 11.71
C PRO A 175 8.60 -5.04 11.37
N ASP A 176 9.12 -4.56 10.23
CA ASP A 176 8.78 -3.29 9.62
C ASP A 176 7.60 -3.45 8.65
N GLY A 177 6.51 -4.10 9.07
CA GLY A 177 5.20 -4.04 8.39
C GLY A 177 4.61 -2.61 8.37
N GLU A 178 5.48 -1.62 8.38
CA GLU A 178 5.26 -0.21 8.31
C GLU A 178 4.43 0.04 7.07
N ARG A 179 3.29 0.70 7.31
CA ARG A 179 2.49 1.24 6.23
C ARG A 179 3.34 2.18 5.38
N VAL A 180 4.39 2.79 5.91
CA VAL A 180 5.23 3.77 5.22
C VAL A 180 6.64 3.19 5.01
N HIS A 181 7.11 3.19 3.77
CA HIS A 181 8.47 2.80 3.40
C HIS A 181 9.05 3.84 2.43
N LYS A 182 10.38 3.87 2.24
CA LYS A 182 11.03 4.79 1.27
C LYS A 182 10.51 4.66 -0.17
N SER A 183 9.90 3.52 -0.50
CA SER A 183 9.31 3.28 -1.82
C SER A 183 7.85 3.73 -1.94
N GLY A 184 7.18 4.07 -0.83
CA GLY A 184 5.76 4.42 -0.82
C GLY A 184 5.02 4.00 0.43
N GLU A 185 3.70 4.08 0.37
CA GLU A 185 2.80 3.77 1.48
C GLU A 185 1.78 2.68 1.12
N LEU A 186 1.67 1.67 1.97
CA LEU A 186 0.66 0.63 1.94
C LEU A 186 -0.67 1.15 2.53
N LEU A 187 -1.67 1.36 1.68
CA LEU A 187 -2.99 1.87 2.11
C LEU A 187 -3.86 0.79 2.76
N THR A 188 -3.65 -0.47 2.41
CA THR A 188 -4.41 -1.62 2.93
C THR A 188 -3.46 -2.72 3.36
N LYS A 189 -3.81 -3.57 4.33
CA LYS A 189 -2.92 -4.69 4.66
C LYS A 189 -3.02 -5.78 3.59
N MET A 190 -1.89 -6.26 3.07
CA MET A 190 -1.88 -7.47 2.27
C MET A 190 -2.26 -8.67 3.14
N GLN A 191 -3.25 -9.44 2.68
CA GLN A 191 -3.70 -10.65 3.34
C GLN A 191 -3.43 -11.83 2.43
N SER A 192 -2.90 -12.92 3.01
CA SER A 192 -2.73 -14.18 2.31
C SER A 192 -3.25 -15.33 3.14
N ALA A 193 -3.80 -16.33 2.46
CA ALA A 193 -4.16 -17.61 3.03
C ALA A 193 -3.52 -18.72 2.18
N TRP A 194 -2.93 -19.70 2.86
CA TRP A 194 -2.27 -20.82 2.21
C TRP A 194 -3.17 -22.05 2.22
N TRP A 195 -3.16 -22.76 1.11
CA TRP A 195 -3.80 -24.07 0.94
C TRP A 195 -2.72 -25.07 0.55
N VAL A 196 -2.74 -26.24 1.18
CA VAL A 196 -1.87 -27.37 0.83
C VAL A 196 -2.71 -28.63 0.73
N GLU A 197 -2.41 -29.45 -0.27
CA GLU A 197 -3.07 -30.74 -0.56
C GLU A 197 -2.06 -31.78 -1.01
#